data_AF-A0A151ET98-F1
#
_entry.id   AF-A0A151ET98-F1
#
_cell.length_a   1.000
_cell.length_b   1.000
_cell.length_c   1.000
_cell.angle_alpha   90.00
_cell.angle_beta   90.00
_cell.angle_gamma   90.00
#
_symmetry.space_group_name_H-M   'P 1'
#
loop_
_entity.id
_entity.type
_entity.pdbx_description
1 polymer ?
#
loop_
_entity_poly.entity_id
_entity_poly.type
_entity_poly.pdbx_seq_one_letter_code
_entity_poly.pdbx_strand_id
1 'polypeptide(L)'
;MIVPLDAIGDLMEGIGEIMGYFYGALDSILGPIWDWPGIFAVFVVAIIVGITSVSGQYFLVDQERLKEIRKEINEYNKRLQQIRTTGRKKEVRKLEAKKKEISHLTAEMTGMTTKPMFLTIIPIMIFFGWVRAQPIASSLVINLPFTLPVFGDTLGWLGWYLLCSFFFSQALRKVLGMA
;
A
#
# COMPACT_ATOMS: atom_id res chain seq x y z
N MET A 1 -5.79 -6.66 -28.32
CA MET A 1 -4.62 -7.53 -28.18
C MET A 1 -4.88 -8.41 -26.96
N ILE A 2 -5.30 -9.65 -27.18
CA ILE A 2 -5.64 -10.60 -26.11
C ILE A 2 -4.30 -11.24 -25.73
N VAL A 3 -3.82 -11.00 -24.52
CA VAL A 3 -2.62 -11.68 -23.99
C VAL A 3 -2.95 -13.18 -23.97
N PRO A 4 -2.12 -14.04 -24.58
CA PRO A 4 -2.44 -15.45 -24.68
C PRO A 4 -2.33 -16.10 -23.29
N LEU A 5 -3.21 -17.07 -23.02
CA LEU A 5 -3.49 -17.58 -21.66
C LEU A 5 -2.29 -18.36 -21.07
N ASP A 6 -1.41 -18.86 -21.94
CA ASP A 6 -0.11 -19.48 -21.67
C ASP A 6 0.91 -18.48 -21.09
N ALA A 7 0.99 -17.26 -21.64
CA ALA A 7 1.88 -16.21 -21.14
C ALA A 7 1.51 -15.75 -19.72
N ILE A 8 0.24 -15.88 -19.33
CA ILE A 8 -0.22 -15.65 -17.96
C ILE A 8 0.20 -16.82 -17.06
N GLY A 9 0.15 -18.06 -17.56
CA GLY A 9 0.62 -19.25 -16.86
C GLY A 9 2.11 -19.18 -16.53
N ASP A 10 2.95 -18.93 -17.54
CA ASP A 10 4.41 -18.82 -17.36
C ASP A 10 4.80 -17.67 -16.41
N LEU A 11 4.08 -16.54 -16.47
CA LEU A 11 4.28 -15.42 -15.55
C LEU A 11 3.93 -15.82 -14.11
N MET A 12 2.83 -16.54 -13.91
CA MET A 12 2.42 -17.02 -12.58
C MET A 12 3.38 -18.08 -12.03
N GLU A 13 3.93 -18.95 -12.89
CA GLU A 13 4.90 -19.96 -12.52
C GLU A 13 6.24 -19.33 -12.12
N GLY A 14 6.73 -18.36 -12.91
CA GLY A 14 7.93 -17.59 -12.56
C GLY A 14 7.77 -16.76 -11.29
N ILE A 15 6.59 -16.18 -11.05
CA ILE A 15 6.26 -15.53 -9.76
C ILE A 15 6.26 -16.56 -8.63
N GLY A 16 5.69 -17.75 -8.86
CA GLY A 16 5.68 -18.84 -7.89
C GLY A 16 7.08 -19.30 -7.48
N GLU A 17 8.00 -19.45 -8.43
CA GLU A 17 9.40 -19.80 -8.16
C GLU A 17 10.10 -18.72 -7.35
N ILE A 18 10.03 -17.45 -7.77
CA ILE A 18 10.63 -16.31 -7.04
C ILE A 18 10.12 -16.26 -5.60
N MET A 19 8.81 -16.47 -5.43
CA MET A 19 8.17 -16.50 -4.12
C MET A 19 8.61 -17.69 -3.29
N GLY A 20 8.79 -18.87 -3.90
CA GLY A 20 9.35 -20.04 -3.24
C GLY A 20 10.78 -19.82 -2.74
N TYR A 21 11.66 -19.26 -3.57
CA TYR A 21 13.02 -18.89 -3.16
C TYR A 21 13.02 -17.85 -2.05
N PHE A 22 12.16 -16.84 -2.15
CA PHE A 22 12.02 -15.80 -1.13
C PHE A 22 11.53 -16.38 0.20
N TYR A 23 10.50 -17.23 0.18
CA TYR A 23 9.98 -17.90 1.37
C TYR A 23 11.00 -18.86 2.00
N GLY A 24 11.78 -19.58 1.19
CA GLY A 24 12.88 -20.42 1.69
C GLY A 24 14.00 -19.60 2.34
N ALA A 25 14.35 -18.45 1.77
CA ALA A 25 15.32 -17.53 2.38
C ALA A 25 14.79 -16.95 3.70
N LEU A 26 13.51 -16.58 3.74
CA LEU A 26 12.85 -16.14 4.99
C LEU A 26 12.87 -17.25 6.03
N ASP A 27 12.54 -18.49 5.67
CA ASP A 27 12.54 -19.61 6.61
C ASP A 27 13.95 -19.96 7.11
N SER A 28 14.98 -19.83 6.28
CA SER A 28 16.36 -20.06 6.70
C SER A 28 16.90 -18.99 7.67
N ILE A 29 16.48 -17.73 7.52
CA ILE A 29 16.96 -16.60 8.34
C ILE A 29 16.08 -16.43 9.58
N LEU A 30 14.77 -16.61 9.43
CA LEU A 30 13.75 -16.32 10.42
C LEU A 30 13.09 -17.57 10.99
N GLY A 31 13.36 -18.78 10.50
CA GLY A 31 12.85 -20.02 11.08
C GLY A 31 12.99 -20.11 12.61
N PRO A 32 14.15 -19.76 13.20
CA PRO A 32 14.35 -19.76 14.65
C PRO A 32 13.48 -18.74 15.43
N ILE A 33 12.87 -17.77 14.73
CA ILE A 33 12.04 -16.74 15.36
C ILE A 33 10.67 -17.28 15.79
N TRP A 34 10.25 -18.43 15.23
CA TRP A 34 9.00 -19.11 15.59
C TRP A 34 9.08 -19.82 16.94
N ASP A 35 10.28 -20.06 17.47
CA ASP A 35 10.49 -20.60 18.82
C ASP A 35 10.33 -19.52 19.92
N TRP A 36 10.35 -18.24 19.53
CA TRP A 36 10.11 -17.11 20.43
C TRP A 36 8.61 -16.77 20.46
N PRO A 37 8.12 -16.02 21.47
CA PRO A 37 6.74 -15.54 21.45
C PRO A 37 6.46 -14.86 20.11
N GLY A 38 5.52 -15.39 19.32
CA GLY A 38 5.28 -15.03 17.90
C GLY A 38 5.03 -13.54 17.62
N ILE A 39 4.89 -12.73 18.67
CA ILE A 39 4.84 -11.26 18.64
C ILE A 39 6.16 -10.64 18.15
N PHE A 40 7.33 -11.16 18.55
CA PHE A 40 8.63 -10.60 18.14
C PHE A 40 9.00 -10.97 16.69
N ALA A 41 8.53 -12.13 16.22
CA ALA A 41 8.64 -12.59 14.84
C ALA A 41 8.03 -11.59 13.85
N VAL A 42 6.78 -11.23 14.11
CA VAL A 42 6.03 -10.29 13.27
C VAL A 42 6.64 -8.89 13.32
N PHE A 43 7.24 -8.50 14.45
CA PHE A 43 7.86 -7.19 14.63
C PHE A 43 9.11 -6.98 13.78
N VAL A 44 10.05 -7.94 13.78
CA VAL A 44 11.29 -7.83 13.00
C VAL A 44 11.01 -7.82 11.49
N VAL A 45 10.06 -8.64 11.04
CA VAL A 45 9.67 -8.68 9.62
C VAL A 45 8.92 -7.41 9.22
N ALA A 46 8.04 -6.89 10.07
CA ALA A 46 7.37 -5.61 9.83
C ALA A 46 8.38 -4.46 9.67
N ILE A 47 9.51 -4.48 10.39
CA ILE A 47 10.58 -3.49 10.22
C ILE A 47 11.25 -3.62 8.85
N ILE A 48 11.63 -4.82 8.42
CA ILE A 48 12.30 -5.04 7.13
C ILE A 48 11.37 -4.68 5.96
N VAL A 49 10.11 -5.10 6.05
CA VAL A 49 9.05 -4.75 5.09
C VAL A 49 8.79 -3.24 5.08
N GLY A 50 8.73 -2.62 6.25
CA GLY A 50 8.56 -1.18 6.41
C GLY A 50 9.70 -0.38 5.79
N ILE A 51 10.95 -0.77 6.05
CA ILE A 51 12.15 -0.13 5.48
C ILE A 51 12.15 -0.24 3.96
N THR A 52 11.84 -1.42 3.42
CA THR A 52 11.79 -1.66 1.97
C THR A 52 10.69 -0.82 1.32
N SER A 53 9.52 -0.76 1.95
CA SER A 53 8.36 0.02 1.48
C SER A 53 8.65 1.53 1.49
N VAL A 54 9.21 2.04 2.59
CA VAL A 54 9.56 3.47 2.73
C VAL A 54 10.67 3.86 1.77
N SER A 55 11.69 3.02 1.63
CA SER A 55 12.81 3.27 0.72
C SER A 55 12.34 3.37 -0.71
N GLY A 56 11.56 2.39 -1.18
CA GLY A 56 11.07 2.45 -2.54
C GLY A 56 10.04 3.57 -2.77
N GLN A 57 9.25 3.96 -1.76
CA GLN A 57 8.38 5.14 -1.89
C GLN A 57 9.16 6.46 -1.99
N TYR A 58 10.29 6.57 -1.28
CA TYR A 58 11.19 7.72 -1.37
C TYR A 58 11.91 7.77 -2.73
N PHE A 59 12.39 6.64 -3.24
CA PHE A 59 13.11 6.57 -4.52
C PHE A 59 12.21 6.68 -5.76
N LEU A 60 10.93 6.31 -5.66
CA LEU A 60 10.02 6.26 -6.83
C LEU A 60 9.15 7.51 -7.02
N VAL A 61 9.04 8.40 -6.02
CA VAL A 61 8.16 9.58 -6.10
C VAL A 61 8.97 10.86 -6.18
N ASP A 62 8.91 11.52 -7.34
CA ASP A 62 9.40 12.88 -7.50
C ASP A 62 8.44 13.87 -6.81
N GLN A 63 8.88 14.38 -5.65
CA GLN A 63 8.11 15.30 -4.82
C GLN A 63 7.99 16.69 -5.46
N GLU A 64 9.00 17.11 -6.22
CA GLU A 64 9.03 18.42 -6.86
C GLU A 64 8.04 18.47 -8.01
N ARG A 65 8.06 17.43 -8.86
CA ARG A 65 7.10 17.26 -9.96
C ARG A 65 5.65 17.16 -9.47
N LEU A 66 5.42 16.44 -8.37
CA LEU A 66 4.08 16.32 -7.77
C LEU A 66 3.55 17.68 -7.28
N LYS A 67 4.42 18.52 -6.72
CA LYS A 67 4.07 19.86 -6.22
C LYS A 67 3.69 20.80 -7.37
N GLU A 68 4.41 20.75 -8.49
CA GLU A 68 4.10 21.51 -9.70
C GLU A 68 2.73 21.12 -10.30
N ILE A 69 2.49 19.83 -10.49
CA ILE A 69 1.23 19.32 -11.05
C ILE A 69 0.04 19.72 -10.18
N ARG A 70 0.16 19.60 -8.85
CA ARG A 70 -0.88 20.05 -7.92
C ARG A 70 -1.18 21.54 -8.05
N LYS A 71 -0.14 22.37 -8.26
CA LYS A 71 -0.29 23.81 -8.45
C LYS A 71 -1.06 24.12 -9.73
N GLU A 72 -0.71 23.49 -10.84
CA GLU A 72 -1.39 23.67 -12.14
C GLU A 72 -2.86 23.21 -12.13
N ILE A 73 -3.15 22.05 -11.54
CA ILE A 73 -4.51 21.55 -11.37
C ILE A 73 -5.36 22.52 -10.54
N ASN A 74 -4.82 23.03 -9.43
CA ASN A 74 -5.51 24.01 -8.59
C ASN A 74 -5.75 25.33 -9.30
N GLU A 75 -4.78 25.82 -10.08
CA GLU A 75 -4.93 27.04 -10.87
C GLU A 75 -6.01 26.88 -11.95
N TYR A 76 -6.05 25.72 -12.63
CA TYR A 76 -7.12 25.39 -13.57
C TYR A 76 -8.50 25.37 -12.90
N ASN A 77 -8.64 24.70 -11.76
CA ASN A 77 -9.90 24.63 -11.02
C ASN A 77 -10.39 26.02 -10.58
N LYS A 78 -9.48 26.90 -10.13
CA LYS A 78 -9.80 28.30 -9.79
C LYS A 78 -10.31 29.07 -11.01
N ARG A 79 -9.62 28.98 -12.14
CA ARG A 79 -10.03 29.64 -13.40
C ARG A 79 -11.37 29.10 -13.90
N LEU A 80 -11.61 27.79 -13.79
CA LEU A 80 -12.87 27.15 -14.17
C LEU A 80 -14.04 27.66 -13.32
N GLN A 81 -13.83 27.86 -12.02
CA GLN A 81 -14.83 28.46 -11.12
C GLN A 81 -15.12 29.93 -11.48
N GLN A 82 -14.08 30.72 -11.77
CA GLN A 82 -14.23 32.13 -12.19
C GLN A 82 -15.02 32.26 -13.51
N ILE A 83 -14.77 31.38 -14.47
CA ILE A 83 -15.47 31.37 -15.77
C ILE A 83 -16.94 30.97 -15.61
N ARG A 84 -17.23 29.99 -14.74
CA ARG A 84 -18.61 29.62 -14.38
C ARG A 84 -19.40 30.80 -13.82
N THR A 85 -18.75 31.68 -13.07
CA THR A 85 -19.38 32.88 -12.49
C THR A 85 -19.48 34.08 -13.44
N THR A 86 -18.58 34.21 -14.43
CA THR A 86 -18.51 35.40 -15.31
C THR A 86 -19.07 35.19 -16.74
N GLY A 87 -19.40 33.96 -17.13
CA GLY A 87 -20.20 33.68 -18.35
C GLY A 87 -19.56 34.04 -19.70
N ARG A 88 -18.24 34.22 -19.77
CA ARG A 88 -17.54 34.65 -21.00
C ARG A 88 -17.31 33.49 -21.97
N LYS A 89 -18.09 33.43 -23.05
CA LYS A 89 -17.99 32.41 -24.13
C LYS A 89 -16.59 32.26 -24.75
N LYS A 90 -15.77 33.32 -24.80
CA LYS A 90 -14.38 33.25 -25.34
C LYS A 90 -13.40 32.50 -24.43
N GLU A 91 -13.65 32.48 -23.12
CA GLU A 91 -12.77 31.80 -22.16
C GLU A 91 -13.07 30.28 -22.09
N VAL A 92 -14.29 29.87 -22.46
CA VAL A 92 -14.71 28.46 -22.55
C VAL A 92 -13.86 27.66 -23.55
N ARG A 93 -13.56 28.21 -24.74
CA ARG A 93 -12.70 27.54 -25.74
C ARG A 93 -11.26 27.34 -25.26
N LYS A 94 -10.69 28.31 -24.52
CA LYS A 94 -9.36 28.17 -23.91
C LYS A 94 -9.34 27.11 -22.80
N LEU A 95 -10.45 26.99 -22.08
CA LEU A 95 -10.62 25.99 -21.02
C LEU A 95 -10.72 24.56 -21.58
N GLU A 96 -11.42 24.38 -22.69
CA GLU A 96 -11.50 23.09 -23.38
C GLU A 96 -10.13 22.63 -23.90
N ALA A 97 -9.33 23.55 -24.45
CA ALA A 97 -7.96 23.22 -24.88
C ALA A 97 -7.08 22.76 -23.69
N LYS A 98 -7.21 23.41 -22.53
CA LYS A 98 -6.48 23.04 -21.31
C LYS A 98 -7.03 21.79 -20.62
N LYS A 99 -8.27 21.37 -20.89
CA LYS A 99 -8.87 20.17 -20.28
C LYS A 99 -8.04 18.91 -20.58
N LYS A 100 -7.53 18.78 -21.81
CA LYS A 100 -6.68 17.64 -22.21
C LYS A 100 -5.34 17.64 -21.48
N GLU A 101 -4.70 18.80 -21.36
CA GLU A 101 -3.46 19.00 -20.61
C GLU A 101 -3.64 18.65 -19.13
N ILE A 102 -4.69 19.16 -18.49
CA ILE A 102 -5.02 18.87 -17.09
C ILE A 102 -5.36 17.38 -16.89
N SER A 103 -6.05 16.77 -17.84
CA SER A 103 -6.31 15.32 -17.80
C SER A 103 -5.01 14.52 -17.84
N HIS A 104 -4.03 14.94 -18.66
CA HIS A 104 -2.72 14.30 -18.72
C HIS A 104 -1.95 14.48 -17.40
N LEU A 105 -1.91 15.70 -16.87
CA LEU A 105 -1.28 16.00 -15.57
C LEU A 105 -1.94 15.22 -14.42
N THR A 106 -3.25 15.02 -14.48
CA THR A 106 -3.99 14.19 -13.51
C THR A 106 -3.58 12.72 -13.62
N ALA A 107 -3.42 12.21 -14.85
CA ALA A 107 -2.94 10.85 -15.08
C ALA A 107 -1.49 10.67 -14.61
N GLU A 108 -0.63 11.66 -14.83
CA GLU A 108 0.76 11.68 -14.36
C GLU A 108 0.83 11.67 -12.83
N MET A 109 0.06 12.55 -12.17
CA MET A 109 -0.10 12.57 -10.70
C MET A 109 -0.56 11.22 -10.17
N THR A 110 -1.58 10.64 -10.80
CA THR A 110 -2.10 9.33 -10.41
C THR A 110 -0.99 8.30 -10.51
N GLY A 111 -0.32 8.18 -11.65
CA GLY A 111 0.78 7.23 -11.87
C GLY A 111 1.93 7.37 -10.86
N MET A 112 2.27 8.60 -10.44
CA MET A 112 3.27 8.84 -9.39
C MET A 112 2.82 8.34 -8.01
N THR A 113 1.53 8.35 -7.71
CA THR A 113 0.97 7.85 -6.44
C THR A 113 0.60 6.37 -6.47
N THR A 114 0.25 5.82 -7.63
CA THR A 114 -0.13 4.41 -7.77
C THR A 114 1.07 3.48 -7.72
N LYS A 115 2.23 3.89 -8.27
CA LYS A 115 3.47 3.10 -8.21
C LYS A 115 3.89 2.79 -6.75
N PRO A 116 3.96 3.77 -5.83
CA PRO A 116 4.19 3.54 -4.40
C PRO A 116 3.12 2.68 -3.73
N MET A 117 1.86 2.81 -4.13
CA MET A 117 0.77 2.03 -3.55
C MET A 117 0.96 0.54 -3.82
N PHE A 118 1.32 0.15 -5.05
CA PHE A 118 1.64 -1.25 -5.34
C PHE A 118 2.90 -1.71 -4.61
N LEU A 119 3.91 -0.85 -4.53
CA LEU A 119 5.13 -1.15 -3.80
C LEU A 119 4.90 -1.37 -2.30
N THR A 120 3.89 -0.75 -1.69
CA THR A 120 3.55 -0.95 -0.27
C THR A 120 2.64 -2.16 -0.07
N ILE A 121 1.72 -2.44 -1.00
CA ILE A 121 0.79 -3.57 -0.92
C ILE A 121 1.49 -4.90 -1.22
N ILE A 122 2.40 -4.94 -2.20
CA ILE A 122 3.09 -6.17 -2.62
C ILE A 122 3.85 -6.82 -1.46
N PRO A 123 4.73 -6.12 -0.72
CA PRO A 123 5.43 -6.69 0.43
C PRO A 123 4.49 -7.19 1.53
N ILE A 124 3.40 -6.47 1.80
CA ILE A 124 2.39 -6.88 2.76
C ILE A 124 1.73 -8.18 2.29
N MET A 125 1.35 -8.28 1.02
CA MET A 125 0.76 -9.49 0.45
C MET A 125 1.71 -10.69 0.51
N ILE A 126 2.97 -10.49 0.16
CA ILE A 126 4.03 -11.52 0.22
C ILE A 126 4.21 -11.98 1.67
N PHE A 127 4.31 -11.04 2.62
CA PHE A 127 4.42 -11.35 4.04
C PHE A 127 3.21 -12.14 4.56
N PHE A 128 1.99 -11.72 4.21
CA PHE A 128 0.76 -12.41 4.58
C PHE A 128 0.69 -13.82 4.01
N GLY A 129 1.14 -14.00 2.76
CA GLY A 129 1.25 -15.31 2.13
C GLY A 129 2.22 -16.23 2.88
N TRP A 130 3.38 -15.71 3.24
CA TRP A 130 4.38 -16.44 4.03
C TRP A 130 3.88 -16.82 5.42
N VAL A 131 3.30 -15.87 6.18
CA VAL A 131 2.73 -16.13 7.50
C VAL A 131 1.62 -17.19 7.41
N ARG A 132 0.73 -17.08 6.42
CA ARG A 132 -0.35 -18.06 6.22
C ARG A 132 0.16 -19.46 5.85
N ALA A 133 1.29 -19.55 5.16
CA ALA A 133 1.91 -20.83 4.80
C ALA A 133 2.50 -21.57 6.01
N GLN A 134 2.72 -20.89 7.13
CA GLN A 134 3.28 -21.48 8.34
C GLN A 134 2.19 -22.14 9.21
N PRO A 135 2.32 -23.43 9.57
CA PRO A 135 1.35 -24.14 10.41
C PRO A 135 1.16 -23.53 11.81
N ILE A 136 2.17 -22.81 12.30
CA ILE A 136 2.14 -22.13 13.60
C ILE A 136 1.21 -20.90 13.56
N ALA A 137 1.08 -20.24 12.39
CA ALA A 137 0.19 -19.09 12.26
C ALA A 137 -1.29 -19.49 12.21
N SER A 138 -1.61 -20.69 11.69
CA SER A 138 -2.98 -21.22 11.69
C SER A 138 -3.43 -21.75 13.04
N SER A 139 -2.50 -22.14 13.92
CA SER A 139 -2.76 -22.52 15.32
C SER A 139 -2.64 -21.35 16.32
N LEU A 140 -2.18 -20.18 15.88
CA LEU A 140 -2.05 -18.99 16.70
C LEU A 140 -3.44 -18.43 17.07
N VAL A 141 -3.93 -18.84 18.24
CA VAL A 141 -5.12 -18.30 18.89
C VAL A 141 -4.70 -17.50 20.10
N ILE A 142 -4.97 -16.20 20.07
CA ILE A 142 -4.67 -15.27 21.15
C ILE A 142 -5.95 -15.08 21.97
N ASN A 143 -5.89 -15.49 23.23
CA ASN A 143 -6.95 -15.22 24.20
C ASN A 143 -6.82 -13.78 24.68
N LEU A 144 -7.86 -12.99 24.47
CA LEU A 144 -7.94 -11.63 24.96
C LEU A 144 -8.32 -11.63 26.46
N PRO A 145 -7.79 -10.70 27.26
CA PRO A 145 -8.22 -10.51 28.64
C PRO A 145 -9.61 -9.85 28.75
N PHE A 146 -10.28 -9.58 27.62
CA PHE A 146 -11.61 -8.98 27.52
C PHE A 146 -12.36 -9.55 26.31
N THR A 147 -13.69 -9.63 26.40
CA THR A 147 -14.56 -10.14 25.33
C THR A 147 -14.95 -9.02 24.35
N LEU A 148 -14.72 -9.25 23.06
CA LEU A 148 -15.20 -8.37 22.00
C LEU A 148 -16.65 -8.73 21.63
N PRO A 149 -17.58 -7.74 21.51
CA PRO A 149 -19.01 -8.00 21.27
C PRO A 149 -19.34 -8.80 19.99
N VAL A 150 -18.43 -8.81 19.01
CA VAL A 150 -18.63 -9.44 17.69
C VAL A 150 -17.65 -10.60 17.44
N PHE A 151 -16.49 -10.59 18.11
CA PHE A 151 -15.38 -11.51 17.82
C PHE A 151 -15.05 -12.47 18.97
N GLY A 152 -15.71 -12.34 20.13
CA GLY A 152 -15.50 -13.22 21.28
C GLY A 152 -14.25 -12.88 22.09
N ASP A 153 -13.78 -13.85 22.85
CA ASP A 153 -12.58 -13.83 23.72
C ASP A 153 -11.32 -14.34 23.02
N THR A 154 -11.44 -14.87 21.80
CA THR A 154 -10.32 -15.44 21.03
C THR A 154 -10.14 -14.71 19.71
N LEU A 155 -8.90 -14.33 19.41
CA LEU A 155 -8.51 -13.78 18.12
C LEU A 155 -7.52 -14.72 17.44
N GLY A 156 -7.82 -15.10 16.19
CA GLY A 156 -6.81 -15.68 15.32
C GLY A 156 -5.76 -14.64 14.89
N TRP A 157 -4.70 -15.09 14.23
CA TRP A 157 -3.61 -14.23 13.75
C TRP A 157 -4.08 -12.99 12.95
N LEU A 158 -5.12 -13.14 12.11
CA LEU A 158 -5.67 -12.04 11.31
C LEU A 158 -6.35 -10.98 12.19
N GLY A 159 -7.14 -11.43 13.16
CA GLY A 159 -7.83 -10.56 14.11
C GLY A 159 -6.84 -9.80 14.98
N TRP A 160 -5.78 -10.49 15.44
CA TRP A 160 -4.69 -9.88 16.17
C TRP A 160 -3.91 -8.85 15.34
N TYR A 161 -3.61 -9.16 14.07
CA TYR A 161 -2.98 -8.21 13.15
C TYR A 161 -3.82 -6.94 12.97
N LEU A 162 -5.13 -7.07 12.74
CA LEU A 162 -6.01 -5.91 12.55
C LEU A 162 -6.09 -5.05 13.82
N LEU A 163 -6.15 -5.68 15.00
CA LEU A 163 -6.16 -4.99 16.27
C LEU A 163 -4.84 -4.24 16.52
N CYS A 164 -3.70 -4.91 16.33
CA CYS A 164 -2.39 -4.28 16.44
C CYS A 164 -2.22 -3.15 15.42
N SER A 165 -2.62 -3.36 14.17
CA SER A 165 -2.53 -2.37 13.09
C SER A 165 -3.37 -1.15 13.39
N PHE A 166 -4.55 -1.31 13.97
CA PHE A 166 -5.40 -0.19 14.38
C PHE A 166 -4.71 0.67 15.44
N PHE A 167 -4.23 0.07 16.54
CA PHE A 167 -3.54 0.80 17.60
C PHE A 167 -2.20 1.40 17.14
N PHE A 168 -1.43 0.67 16.33
CA PHE A 168 -0.19 1.18 15.75
C PHE A 168 -0.46 2.36 14.81
N SER A 169 -1.53 2.30 14.00
CA SER A 169 -1.93 3.42 13.14
C SER A 169 -2.30 4.66 13.95
N GLN A 170 -2.95 4.50 15.11
CA GLN A 170 -3.25 5.60 16.02
C GLN A 170 -1.97 6.19 16.63
N ALA A 171 -1.02 5.34 17.03
CA ALA A 171 0.27 5.77 17.58
C ALA A 171 1.11 6.51 16.53
N LEU A 172 1.19 5.98 15.31
CA LEU A 172 1.95 6.56 14.21
C LEU A 172 1.41 7.95 13.82
N ARG A 173 0.08 8.12 13.79
CA ARG A 173 -0.56 9.43 13.55
C ARG A 173 -0.14 10.48 14.59
N LYS A 174 -0.02 10.11 15.86
CA LYS A 174 0.47 10.99 16.92
C LYS A 174 1.96 11.32 16.77
N VAL A 175 2.79 10.32 16.48
CA VAL A 175 4.25 10.51 16.33
C VAL A 175 4.60 11.38 15.12
N LEU A 176 3.84 11.24 14.03
CA LEU A 176 4.02 12.06 12.83
C LEU A 176 3.33 13.44 12.92
N GLY A 177 2.73 13.79 14.06
CA GLY A 177 2.08 15.08 14.26
C GLY A 177 0.86 15.32 13.35
N MET A 178 0.23 14.25 12.88
CA MET A 178 -0.95 14.30 11.99
C MET A 178 -2.28 14.15 12.73
N ALA A 179 -2.26 14.18 14.07
CA ALA A 179 -3.44 14.14 14.95
C ALA A 179 -3.30 15.14 16.09
#